data_AF-A0A4R7ZVK4-F1
#
_entry.id   AF-A0A4R7ZVK4-F1
#
_cell.length_a   1.000
_cell.length_b   1.000
_cell.length_c   1.000
_cell.angle_alpha   90.00
_cell.angle_beta   90.00
_cell.angle_gamma   90.00
#
_symmetry.space_group_name_H-M   'P 1'
#
loop_
_entity.id
_entity.type
_entity.pdbx_description
1 polymer ?
#
loop_
_entity_poly.entity_id
_entity_poly.type
_entity_poly.pdbx_seq_one_letter_code
_entity_poly.pdbx_strand_id
1 'polypeptide(L)'
;MDQTAHNLQQQIEMYGETLGEVVRRVTGPLSLTQGGLAQVIGMSAPMLSQLMSAQRVKIGNPAVVSRLRAVSDLADLAIANEIAEHEIPHELDRIRAATGAYNTHPTTAQMPRAAAQTAGQPGQLGQPGQPGQPGQPGQPGQPAVPAVTFATPAELSAGLPTGQAWPSAVRHEVPVTTPPSARVVVREIQDLFREVASAEEIQRAAAAAATESPAIADLLLAYGTGRTAEALAHYEKHHG
;
A
#
# COMPACT_ATOMS: atom_id res chain seq x y z
N MET A 1 -23.63 -27.68 -9.55
CA MET A 1 -22.41 -27.08 -10.13
C MET A 1 -22.52 -25.56 -10.12
N ASP A 2 -23.15 -25.01 -9.07
CA ASP A 2 -23.74 -23.66 -9.09
C ASP A 2 -22.90 -22.62 -8.34
N GLN A 3 -22.00 -23.08 -7.47
CA GLN A 3 -21.18 -22.19 -6.65
C GLN A 3 -20.20 -21.36 -7.50
N THR A 4 -19.60 -21.95 -8.53
CA THR A 4 -18.66 -21.24 -9.43
C THR A 4 -19.39 -20.19 -10.27
N ALA A 5 -20.58 -20.50 -10.78
CA ALA A 5 -21.40 -19.56 -11.54
C ALA A 5 -21.88 -18.40 -10.66
N HIS A 6 -22.30 -18.69 -9.43
CA HIS A 6 -22.66 -17.68 -8.44
C HIS A 6 -21.47 -16.79 -8.06
N ASN A 7 -20.28 -17.38 -7.92
CA ASN A 7 -19.05 -16.64 -7.63
C ASN A 7 -18.64 -15.71 -8.78
N LEU A 8 -18.78 -16.15 -10.04
CA LEU A 8 -18.55 -15.31 -11.22
C LEU A 8 -19.55 -14.15 -11.27
N GLN A 9 -20.83 -14.41 -10.99
CA GLN A 9 -21.85 -13.37 -10.95
C GLN A 9 -21.54 -12.32 -9.88
N GLN A 10 -21.13 -12.74 -8.67
CA GLN A 10 -20.71 -11.79 -7.63
C GLN A 10 -19.43 -11.01 -7.99
N GLN A 11 -18.50 -11.61 -8.75
CA GLN A 11 -17.34 -10.87 -9.26
C GLN A 11 -17.79 -9.78 -10.23
N ILE A 12 -18.71 -10.08 -11.15
CA ILE A 12 -19.26 -9.09 -12.09
C ILE A 12 -20.00 -7.98 -11.35
N GLU A 13 -20.80 -8.31 -10.33
CA GLU A 13 -21.49 -7.30 -9.51
C GLU A 13 -20.52 -6.40 -8.75
N MET A 14 -19.38 -6.93 -8.29
CA MET A 14 -18.42 -6.17 -7.47
C MET A 14 -17.34 -5.44 -8.29
N TYR A 15 -16.95 -6.00 -9.43
CA TYR A 15 -15.81 -5.54 -10.23
C TYR A 15 -16.18 -5.17 -11.67
N GLY A 16 -17.44 -5.37 -12.09
CA GLY A 16 -17.94 -5.07 -13.44
C GLY A 16 -17.66 -6.16 -14.48
N GLU A 17 -16.59 -6.94 -14.29
CA GLU A 17 -16.22 -8.06 -15.15
C GLU A 17 -15.63 -9.21 -14.31
N THR A 18 -15.43 -10.38 -14.93
CA THR A 18 -14.80 -11.50 -14.25
C THR A 18 -13.30 -11.24 -14.09
N LEU A 19 -12.76 -11.51 -12.91
CA LEU A 19 -11.33 -11.30 -12.66
C LEU A 19 -10.45 -12.15 -13.59
N GLY A 20 -10.98 -13.27 -14.08
CA GLY A 20 -10.27 -14.11 -15.03
C GLY A 20 -10.12 -13.50 -16.42
N GLU A 21 -11.12 -12.75 -16.87
CA GLU A 21 -11.07 -12.01 -18.13
C GLU A 21 -10.11 -10.82 -18.03
N VAL A 22 -10.15 -10.06 -16.93
CA VAL A 22 -9.19 -8.98 -16.66
C VAL A 22 -7.76 -9.51 -16.78
N VAL A 23 -7.45 -10.59 -16.06
CA VAL A 23 -6.09 -11.11 -16.03
C VAL A 23 -5.63 -11.60 -17.41
N ARG A 24 -6.49 -12.27 -18.16
CA ARG A 24 -6.17 -12.71 -19.54
C ARG A 24 -5.95 -11.52 -20.47
N ARG A 25 -6.76 -10.47 -20.33
CA ARG A 25 -6.66 -9.23 -21.10
C ARG A 25 -5.34 -8.50 -20.85
N VAL A 26 -4.84 -8.49 -19.61
CA VAL A 26 -3.59 -7.77 -19.28
C VAL A 26 -2.33 -8.60 -19.54
N THR A 27 -2.38 -9.92 -19.35
CA THR A 27 -1.16 -10.76 -19.48
C THR A 27 -0.66 -10.89 -20.91
N GLY A 28 -1.55 -10.93 -21.90
CA GLY A 28 -1.17 -11.04 -23.32
C GLY A 28 -0.39 -9.82 -23.82
N PRO A 29 -0.99 -8.61 -23.79
CA PRO A 29 -0.36 -7.38 -24.29
C PRO A 29 0.93 -7.01 -23.55
N LEU A 30 0.99 -7.28 -22.24
CA LEU A 30 2.16 -6.96 -21.42
C LEU A 30 3.25 -8.05 -21.45
N SER A 31 3.05 -9.13 -22.22
CA SER A 31 3.95 -10.30 -22.24
C SER A 31 4.26 -10.86 -20.85
N LEU A 32 3.29 -10.79 -19.94
CA LEU A 32 3.45 -11.20 -18.54
C LEU A 32 3.02 -12.65 -18.32
N THR A 33 3.82 -13.37 -17.54
CA THR A 33 3.37 -14.64 -16.97
C THR A 33 2.40 -14.41 -15.81
N GLN A 34 1.59 -15.40 -15.47
CA GLN A 34 0.68 -15.35 -14.30
C GLN A 34 1.44 -15.05 -13.00
N GLY A 35 2.64 -15.63 -12.85
CA GLY A 35 3.52 -15.34 -11.71
C GLY A 35 4.08 -13.92 -11.73
N GLY A 36 4.43 -13.42 -12.92
CA GLY A 36 4.87 -12.02 -13.12
C GLY A 36 3.78 -11.03 -12.72
N LEU A 37 2.55 -11.23 -13.20
CA LEU A 37 1.42 -10.38 -12.80
C LEU A 37 1.18 -10.45 -11.29
N ALA A 38 1.16 -11.66 -10.71
CA ALA A 38 0.99 -11.86 -9.27
C ALA A 38 2.04 -11.08 -8.45
N GLN A 39 3.29 -11.05 -8.91
CA GLN A 39 4.37 -10.29 -8.29
C GLN A 39 4.15 -8.77 -8.35
N VAL A 40 3.67 -8.26 -9.50
CA VAL A 40 3.37 -6.83 -9.70
C VAL A 40 2.21 -6.38 -8.82
N ILE A 41 1.08 -7.11 -8.86
CA ILE A 41 -0.09 -6.82 -8.02
C ILE A 41 0.09 -7.28 -6.57
N GLY A 42 1.25 -7.88 -6.23
CA GLY A 42 1.65 -8.32 -4.90
C GLY A 42 0.66 -9.24 -4.22
N MET A 43 0.17 -10.22 -4.97
CA MET A 43 -0.59 -11.34 -4.46
C MET A 43 0.12 -12.65 -4.76
N SER A 44 -0.16 -13.69 -4.00
CA SER A 44 0.43 -15.01 -4.27
C SER A 44 -0.15 -15.61 -5.56
N ALA A 45 0.69 -16.22 -6.40
CA ALA A 45 0.27 -16.98 -7.58
C ALA A 45 -0.89 -17.97 -7.33
N PRO A 46 -0.93 -18.76 -6.23
CA PRO A 46 -2.09 -19.60 -5.93
C PRO A 46 -3.38 -18.81 -5.65
N MET A 47 -3.29 -17.61 -5.06
CA MET A 47 -4.46 -16.75 -4.84
C MET A 47 -5.00 -16.19 -6.16
N LEU A 48 -4.11 -15.81 -7.07
CA LEU A 48 -4.47 -15.38 -8.43
C LEU A 48 -5.18 -16.52 -9.18
N SER A 49 -4.66 -17.75 -9.09
CA SER A 49 -5.28 -18.93 -9.68
C SER A 49 -6.67 -19.24 -9.10
N GLN A 50 -6.91 -19.00 -7.81
CA GLN A 50 -8.21 -19.21 -7.17
C GLN A 50 -9.26 -18.17 -7.61
N LEU A 51 -8.84 -16.93 -7.86
CA LEU A 51 -9.72 -15.88 -8.38
C LEU A 51 -10.09 -16.14 -9.85
N MET A 52 -9.11 -16.55 -10.66
CA MET A 52 -9.28 -16.97 -12.05
C MET A 52 -10.26 -18.14 -12.21
N SER A 53 -10.17 -19.14 -11.34
CA SER A 53 -11.08 -20.31 -11.34
C SER A 53 -12.42 -20.05 -10.64
N ALA A 54 -12.70 -18.79 -10.25
CA ALA A 54 -13.88 -18.37 -9.49
C ALA A 54 -14.14 -19.18 -8.20
N GLN A 55 -13.07 -19.73 -7.61
CA GLN A 55 -13.11 -20.34 -6.28
C GLN A 55 -13.09 -19.28 -5.17
N ARG A 56 -12.63 -18.07 -5.50
CA ARG A 56 -12.58 -16.92 -4.60
C ARG A 56 -13.21 -15.70 -5.29
N VAL A 57 -14.03 -14.97 -4.56
CA VAL A 57 -14.77 -13.81 -5.12
C VAL A 57 -14.06 -12.50 -4.81
N LYS A 58 -13.68 -12.27 -3.54
CA LYS A 58 -13.25 -10.95 -3.06
C LYS A 58 -11.72 -10.82 -2.95
N ILE A 59 -11.18 -9.74 -3.47
CA ILE A 59 -9.82 -9.27 -3.18
C ILE A 59 -9.89 -8.46 -1.87
N GLY A 60 -9.35 -9.02 -0.79
CA GLY A 60 -9.44 -8.42 0.54
C GLY A 60 -8.56 -7.18 0.76
N ASN A 61 -7.56 -6.97 -0.12
CA ASN A 61 -6.62 -5.86 -0.01
C ASN A 61 -6.92 -4.79 -1.08
N PRO A 62 -7.34 -3.56 -0.72
CA PRO A 62 -7.63 -2.51 -1.70
C PRO A 62 -6.41 -2.14 -2.53
N ALA A 63 -5.20 -2.24 -1.95
CA ALA A 63 -3.94 -2.00 -2.65
C ALA A 63 -3.68 -2.96 -3.82
N VAL A 64 -4.24 -4.18 -3.77
CA VAL A 64 -4.16 -5.15 -4.88
C VAL A 64 -5.13 -4.76 -5.99
N VAL A 65 -6.31 -4.25 -5.63
CA VAL A 65 -7.32 -3.78 -6.60
C VAL A 65 -6.79 -2.56 -7.35
N SER A 66 -6.18 -1.58 -6.65
CA SER A 66 -5.56 -0.41 -7.27
C SER A 66 -4.45 -0.80 -8.25
N ARG A 67 -3.60 -1.77 -7.88
CA ARG A 67 -2.54 -2.28 -8.78
C ARG A 67 -3.10 -3.03 -9.98
N LEU A 68 -4.16 -3.80 -9.81
CA LEU A 68 -4.81 -4.48 -10.92
C LEU A 68 -5.38 -3.47 -11.92
N ARG A 69 -6.04 -2.39 -11.46
CA ARG A 69 -6.54 -1.31 -12.32
C ARG A 69 -5.41 -0.62 -13.08
N ALA A 70 -4.34 -0.22 -12.38
CA ALA A 70 -3.19 0.42 -13.03
C ALA A 70 -2.51 -0.49 -14.07
N VAL A 71 -2.44 -1.80 -13.82
CA VAL A 71 -1.94 -2.76 -14.81
C VAL A 71 -2.91 -2.92 -16.00
N SER A 72 -4.21 -2.84 -15.77
CA SER A 72 -5.21 -2.82 -16.85
C SER A 72 -5.05 -1.59 -17.74
N ASP A 73 -4.93 -0.40 -17.15
CA ASP A 73 -4.75 0.84 -17.91
C ASP A 73 -3.45 0.79 -18.74
N LEU A 74 -2.36 0.24 -18.17
CA LEU A 74 -1.11 0.01 -18.89
C LEU A 74 -1.27 -0.98 -20.05
N ALA A 75 -2.10 -2.02 -19.88
CA ALA A 75 -2.39 -2.97 -20.94
C ALA A 75 -3.18 -2.32 -22.08
N ASP A 76 -4.14 -1.43 -21.77
CA ASP A 76 -4.88 -0.67 -22.78
C ASP A 76 -3.95 0.26 -23.57
N LEU A 77 -3.01 0.94 -22.92
CA LEU A 77 -1.97 1.74 -23.58
C LEU A 77 -1.07 0.88 -24.50
N ALA A 78 -0.72 -0.33 -24.06
CA ALA A 78 0.07 -1.27 -24.86
C ALA A 78 -0.72 -1.76 -26.09
N ILE A 79 -2.02 -2.05 -25.93
CA ILE A 79 -2.91 -2.43 -27.04
C ILE A 79 -3.05 -1.28 -28.05
N ALA A 80 -3.18 -0.05 -27.55
CA ALA A 80 -3.26 1.15 -28.38
C ALA A 80 -1.92 1.57 -29.01
N ASN A 81 -0.83 0.88 -28.66
CA ASN A 81 0.54 1.19 -29.08
C ASN A 81 0.95 2.64 -28.71
N GLU A 82 0.42 3.15 -27.60
CA GLU A 82 0.74 4.47 -27.02
C GLU A 82 1.93 4.41 -26.06
N ILE A 83 2.36 3.21 -25.68
CA ILE A 83 3.57 2.95 -24.91
C ILE A 83 4.49 2.02 -25.68
N ALA A 84 5.80 2.27 -25.64
CA ALA A 84 6.77 1.40 -26.27
C ALA A 84 7.02 0.13 -25.42
N GLU A 85 7.26 -1.01 -26.07
CA GLU A 85 7.47 -2.30 -25.39
C GLU A 85 8.59 -2.26 -24.33
N HIS A 86 9.61 -1.42 -24.52
CA HIS A 86 10.71 -1.27 -23.58
C HIS A 86 10.37 -0.45 -22.34
N GLU A 87 9.28 0.33 -22.36
CA GLU A 87 8.81 1.13 -21.22
C GLU A 87 7.88 0.32 -20.31
N ILE A 88 7.23 -0.73 -20.84
CA ILE A 88 6.31 -1.60 -20.08
C ILE A 88 6.94 -2.15 -18.79
N PRO A 89 8.17 -2.72 -18.80
CA PRO A 89 8.79 -3.23 -17.57
C PRO A 89 9.04 -2.15 -16.52
N HIS A 90 9.37 -0.93 -16.95
CA HIS A 90 9.60 0.21 -16.08
C HIS A 90 8.30 0.68 -15.42
N GLU A 91 7.21 0.76 -16.19
CA GLU A 91 5.91 1.13 -15.64
C GLU A 91 5.35 0.05 -14.70
N LEU A 92 5.58 -1.23 -14.98
CA LEU A 92 5.22 -2.31 -14.06
C LEU A 92 5.97 -2.23 -12.73
N ASP A 93 7.26 -1.87 -12.75
CA ASP A 93 8.02 -1.66 -11.52
C ASP A 93 7.52 -0.43 -10.75
N ARG A 94 7.18 0.67 -11.45
CA ARG A 94 6.53 1.83 -10.84
C ARG A 94 5.21 1.47 -10.17
N ILE A 95 4.32 0.73 -10.82
CA ILE A 95 3.03 0.29 -10.25
C ILE A 95 3.26 -0.55 -8.98
N ARG A 96 4.25 -1.43 -9.00
CA ARG A 96 4.65 -2.24 -7.84
C ARG A 96 5.18 -1.36 -6.69
N ALA A 97 6.04 -0.38 -6.99
CA ALA A 97 6.70 0.47 -6.02
C ALA A 97 5.78 1.53 -5.40
N ALA A 98 4.92 2.17 -6.20
CA ALA A 98 4.01 3.25 -5.79
C ALA A 98 3.13 2.84 -4.60
N THR A 99 2.79 1.56 -4.50
CA THR A 99 1.88 1.07 -3.46
C THR A 99 2.60 0.62 -2.19
N GLY A 100 3.90 0.30 -2.24
CA GLY A 100 4.71 -0.01 -1.05
C GLY A 100 4.73 1.14 -0.03
N ALA A 101 4.49 2.37 -0.47
CA ALA A 101 4.37 3.56 0.36
C ALA A 101 3.11 3.55 1.25
N TYR A 102 1.98 3.03 0.78
CA TYR A 102 0.73 2.97 1.56
C TYR A 102 0.70 1.79 2.56
N ASN A 103 1.53 0.78 2.34
CA ASN A 103 1.55 -0.45 3.14
C ASN A 103 2.49 -0.36 4.36
N THR A 104 3.31 0.69 4.42
CA THR A 104 4.24 0.92 5.53
C THR A 104 3.56 1.72 6.64
N HIS A 105 2.64 1.09 7.35
CA HIS A 105 2.53 1.41 8.77
C HIS A 105 3.81 0.84 9.41
N PRO A 106 4.63 1.61 10.14
CA PRO A 106 5.73 1.04 10.90
C PRO A 106 5.14 0.16 12.01
N THR A 107 4.85 -1.10 11.68
CA THR A 107 4.73 -2.14 12.69
C THR A 107 6.14 -2.31 13.24
N THR A 108 6.30 -2.00 14.52
CA THR A 108 7.52 -2.18 15.30
C THR A 108 8.22 -3.47 14.88
N ALA A 109 9.43 -3.33 14.34
CA ALA A 109 10.29 -4.42 13.95
C ALA A 109 10.43 -5.42 15.11
N GLN A 110 9.78 -6.57 14.95
CA GLN A 110 10.04 -7.75 15.75
C GLN A 110 11.43 -8.30 15.37
N MET A 111 12.22 -8.53 16.41
CA MET A 111 13.59 -9.05 16.48
C MET A 111 14.05 -10.04 15.39
N PRO A 112 15.33 -9.99 14.99
CA PRO A 112 16.04 -11.20 14.58
C PRO A 112 16.52 -11.98 15.81
N ARG A 113 15.85 -13.10 16.11
CA ARG A 113 16.35 -14.12 17.06
C ARG A 113 17.48 -14.91 16.37
N ALA A 114 18.71 -14.49 16.61
CA ALA A 114 19.90 -15.23 16.19
C ALA A 114 20.00 -16.55 16.95
N ALA A 115 20.16 -17.63 16.18
CA ALA A 115 20.49 -18.96 16.66
C ALA A 115 21.96 -19.02 17.08
N ALA A 116 22.24 -19.53 18.28
CA ALA A 116 23.51 -20.15 18.61
C ALA A 116 23.27 -21.22 19.68
N GLN A 117 23.57 -22.46 19.28
CA GLN A 117 23.52 -23.69 20.05
C GLN A 117 24.75 -23.76 20.98
N THR A 118 24.68 -24.48 22.11
CA THR A 118 25.65 -25.56 22.50
C THR A 118 25.49 -26.02 23.98
N ALA A 119 25.34 -27.35 24.13
CA ALA A 119 25.81 -28.25 25.20
C ALA A 119 25.09 -28.45 26.56
N GLY A 120 24.76 -29.74 26.82
CA GLY A 120 24.64 -30.43 28.12
C GLY A 120 23.26 -30.35 28.78
N GLN A 121 22.57 -31.39 29.26
CA GLN A 121 22.91 -32.76 29.68
C GLN A 121 21.63 -33.65 29.65
N PRO A 122 21.75 -34.98 29.54
CA PRO A 122 20.63 -35.90 29.58
C PRO A 122 20.29 -36.39 31.01
N GLY A 123 19.00 -36.63 31.26
CA GLY A 123 18.50 -37.57 32.28
C GLY A 123 17.60 -36.98 33.36
N GLN A 124 16.29 -37.28 33.33
CA GLN A 124 15.69 -38.30 34.22
C GLN A 124 14.16 -38.40 34.04
N LEU A 125 13.68 -39.63 34.24
CA LEU A 125 12.32 -40.13 34.09
C LEU A 125 11.33 -39.43 35.03
N GLY A 126 10.14 -39.16 34.50
CA GLY A 126 9.03 -38.55 35.22
C GLY A 126 8.53 -39.41 36.37
N GLN A 127 8.31 -38.77 37.51
CA GLN A 127 7.48 -39.31 38.59
C GLN A 127 6.07 -38.71 38.46
N PRO A 128 4.99 -39.51 38.47
CA PRO A 128 3.64 -38.97 38.48
C PRO A 128 3.38 -38.27 39.82
N GLY A 129 3.15 -36.95 39.76
CA GLY A 129 2.75 -36.15 40.91
C GLY A 129 1.32 -36.48 41.35
N GLN A 130 1.11 -36.54 42.65
CA GLN A 130 -0.19 -36.77 43.29
C GLN A 130 -1.17 -35.62 42.97
N PRO A 131 -2.48 -35.88 42.82
CA PRO A 131 -3.47 -34.85 42.51
C PRO A 131 -3.57 -33.83 43.65
N GLY A 132 -3.21 -32.59 43.33
CA GLY A 132 -3.36 -31.44 44.21
C GLY A 132 -4.83 -31.07 44.43
N GLN A 133 -5.14 -30.61 45.63
CA GLN A 133 -6.48 -30.22 46.08
C GLN A 133 -7.03 -29.02 45.28
N PRO A 134 -8.36 -28.93 45.08
CA PRO A 134 -8.98 -27.85 44.31
C PRO A 134 -8.70 -26.47 44.91
N GLY A 135 -8.29 -25.53 44.05
CA GLY A 135 -7.89 -24.18 44.41
C GLY A 135 -9.05 -23.30 44.87
N GLN A 136 -8.75 -22.37 45.78
CA GLN A 136 -9.67 -21.33 46.21
C GLN A 136 -9.92 -20.33 45.06
N PRO A 137 -11.16 -19.81 44.90
CA PRO A 137 -11.48 -18.85 43.85
C PRO A 137 -10.70 -17.54 44.03
N GLY A 138 -10.07 -17.08 42.94
CA GLY A 138 -9.29 -15.85 42.90
C GLY A 138 -10.16 -14.60 43.04
N GLN A 139 -9.60 -13.58 43.69
CA GLN A 139 -10.21 -12.25 43.76
C GLN A 139 -10.16 -11.56 42.38
N PRO A 140 -11.19 -10.79 41.99
CA PRO A 140 -11.19 -10.06 40.72
C PRO A 140 -10.08 -9.00 40.67
N GLY A 141 -9.30 -9.02 39.59
CA GLY A 141 -8.26 -8.04 39.32
C GLY A 141 -8.85 -6.66 39.00
N GLN A 142 -8.22 -5.62 39.54
CA GLN A 142 -8.53 -4.23 39.18
C GLN A 142 -7.95 -3.90 37.80
N PRO A 143 -8.62 -3.08 36.97
CA PRO A 143 -8.10 -2.67 35.68
C PRO A 143 -6.88 -1.75 35.85
N ALA A 144 -5.75 -2.14 35.27
CA ALA A 144 -4.56 -1.30 35.17
C ALA A 144 -4.77 -0.24 34.07
N VAL A 145 -4.70 1.04 34.44
CA VAL A 145 -4.54 2.14 33.49
C VAL A 145 -3.07 2.19 33.03
N PRO A 146 -2.77 2.28 31.73
CA PRO A 146 -1.41 2.53 31.28
C PRO A 146 -1.05 4.00 31.53
N ALA A 147 -0.13 4.24 32.45
CA ALA A 147 0.56 5.52 32.57
C ALA A 147 1.50 5.65 31.35
N VAL A 148 1.13 6.49 30.39
CA VAL A 148 2.05 6.99 29.36
C VAL A 148 3.01 7.98 30.03
N THR A 149 4.21 7.51 30.34
CA THR A 149 5.34 8.37 30.70
C THR A 149 5.88 8.98 29.42
N PHE A 150 5.62 10.26 29.19
CA PHE A 150 6.33 11.04 28.19
C PHE A 150 7.77 11.27 28.69
N ALA A 151 8.76 10.77 27.95
CA ALA A 151 10.15 11.11 28.20
C ALA A 151 10.39 12.57 27.77
N THR A 152 10.87 13.39 28.71
CA THR A 152 11.34 14.76 28.48
C THR A 152 12.60 14.76 27.59
N PRO A 153 12.73 15.67 26.61
CA PRO A 153 13.92 15.76 25.78
C PRO A 153 14.97 16.62 26.47
N ALA A 154 15.96 16.02 27.12
CA ALA A 154 17.04 16.79 27.74
C ALA A 154 18.46 16.21 27.58
N GLU A 155 18.67 15.07 26.92
CA GLU A 155 20.03 14.50 26.79
C GLU A 155 20.38 14.01 25.38
N LEU A 156 20.42 14.93 24.42
CA LEU A 156 21.19 14.77 23.18
C LEU A 156 22.09 15.98 22.99
N SER A 157 23.09 16.12 23.86
CA SER A 157 24.24 16.96 23.61
C SER A 157 25.48 16.33 24.23
N ALA A 158 26.50 16.18 23.39
CA ALA A 158 27.88 15.76 23.67
C ALA A 158 28.20 14.27 23.45
N GLY A 159 28.83 13.99 22.31
CA GLY A 159 29.56 12.76 22.05
C GLY A 159 29.63 12.39 20.57
N LEU A 160 30.33 13.17 19.74
CA LEU A 160 30.73 12.73 18.40
C LEU A 160 31.84 11.67 18.53
N PRO A 161 31.67 10.42 18.07
CA PRO A 161 32.79 9.55 17.82
C PRO A 161 33.46 9.99 16.51
N THR A 162 34.56 10.71 16.64
CA THR A 162 35.51 10.98 15.57
C THR A 162 36.04 9.64 15.04
N GLY A 163 35.85 9.36 13.74
CA GLY A 163 36.66 8.36 13.04
C GLY A 163 36.00 7.05 12.59
N GLN A 164 34.71 7.02 12.26
CA GLN A 164 34.20 5.99 11.34
C GLN A 164 33.82 6.63 10.01
N ALA A 165 34.67 6.39 9.01
CA ALA A 165 34.42 6.78 7.63
C ALA A 165 33.03 6.28 7.23
N TRP A 166 32.20 7.19 6.72
CA TRP A 166 30.92 6.83 6.13
C TRP A 166 31.21 5.80 5.02
N PRO A 167 30.50 4.67 4.95
CA PRO A 167 30.61 3.81 3.78
C PRO A 167 30.28 4.69 2.58
N SER A 168 31.24 4.84 1.68
CA SER A 168 31.06 5.60 0.44
C SER A 168 29.75 5.14 -0.16
N ALA A 169 28.80 6.08 -0.23
CA ALA A 169 27.51 5.84 -0.83
C ALA A 169 27.78 5.14 -2.15
N VAL A 170 27.28 3.90 -2.28
CA VAL A 170 27.05 3.31 -3.58
C VAL A 170 26.25 4.37 -4.31
N ARG A 171 26.88 5.06 -5.28
CA ARG A 171 26.16 5.96 -6.15
C ARG A 171 25.20 5.05 -6.89
N HIS A 172 23.99 4.93 -6.37
CA HIS A 172 22.86 4.55 -7.19
C HIS A 172 22.75 5.67 -8.20
N GLU A 173 23.28 5.44 -9.40
CA GLU A 173 22.80 6.14 -10.57
C GLU A 173 21.28 5.91 -10.60
N VAL A 174 20.55 6.89 -10.09
CA VAL A 174 19.11 6.97 -10.23
C VAL A 174 18.88 6.99 -11.73
N PRO A 175 18.26 5.94 -12.34
CA PRO A 175 17.88 6.05 -13.74
C PRO A 175 17.01 7.30 -13.84
N VAL A 176 17.33 8.17 -14.79
CA VAL A 176 16.57 9.39 -15.05
C VAL A 176 15.14 8.98 -15.40
N THR A 177 14.29 8.86 -14.39
CA THR A 177 12.85 8.79 -14.57
C THR A 177 12.47 10.17 -15.06
N THR A 178 11.94 10.25 -16.28
CA THR A 178 11.28 11.47 -16.71
C THR A 178 10.21 11.76 -15.64
N PRO A 179 10.31 12.88 -14.90
CA PRO A 179 9.35 13.15 -13.85
C PRO A 179 7.95 13.14 -14.48
N PRO A 180 6.94 12.55 -13.80
CA PRO A 180 5.58 12.55 -14.31
C PRO A 180 5.20 13.99 -14.66
N SER A 181 4.70 14.20 -15.89
CA SER A 181 4.36 15.54 -16.34
C SER A 181 3.33 16.15 -15.40
N ALA A 182 3.48 17.44 -15.08
CA ALA A 182 2.64 18.13 -14.08
C ALA A 182 1.13 17.93 -14.33
N ARG A 183 0.71 17.81 -15.59
CA ARG A 183 -0.67 17.49 -15.98
C ARG A 183 -1.16 16.15 -15.46
N VAL A 184 -0.34 15.11 -15.53
CA VAL A 184 -0.69 13.77 -15.05
C VAL A 184 -0.88 13.81 -13.54
N VAL A 185 0.07 14.41 -12.81
CA VAL A 185 -0.01 14.55 -11.34
C VAL A 185 -1.25 15.34 -10.91
N VAL A 186 -1.54 16.45 -11.59
CA VAL A 186 -2.73 17.27 -11.31
C VAL A 186 -4.00 16.46 -11.53
N ARG A 187 -4.08 15.68 -12.60
CA ARG A 187 -5.28 14.89 -12.89
C ARG A 187 -5.55 13.85 -11.80
N GLU A 188 -4.52 13.12 -11.37
CA GLU A 188 -4.62 12.16 -10.27
C GLU A 188 -5.13 12.80 -8.98
N ILE A 189 -4.65 14.01 -8.64
CA ILE A 189 -5.12 14.75 -7.46
C ILE A 189 -6.60 15.13 -7.61
N GLN A 190 -7.03 15.59 -8.79
CA GLN A 190 -8.44 15.94 -9.04
C GLN A 190 -9.37 14.72 -8.96
N ASP A 191 -8.94 13.58 -9.50
CA ASP A 191 -9.69 12.32 -9.43
C ASP A 191 -9.82 11.84 -7.98
N LEU A 192 -8.76 11.93 -7.17
CA LEU A 192 -8.82 11.63 -5.73
C LEU A 192 -9.82 12.51 -4.98
N PHE A 193 -9.82 13.83 -5.24
CA PHE A 193 -10.78 14.75 -4.61
C PHE A 193 -12.22 14.39 -4.94
N ARG A 194 -12.47 13.98 -6.19
CA ARG A 194 -13.81 13.68 -6.70
C ARG A 194 -14.32 12.30 -6.24
N GLU A 195 -13.44 11.36 -5.94
CA GLU A 195 -13.83 10.09 -5.28
C GLU A 195 -14.21 10.30 -3.81
N VAL A 196 -13.53 11.21 -3.10
CA VAL A 196 -13.67 11.36 -1.65
C VAL A 196 -14.83 12.28 -1.26
N ALA A 197 -15.13 13.30 -2.06
CA ALA A 197 -16.14 14.29 -1.72
C ALA A 197 -16.86 14.85 -2.95
N SER A 198 -18.14 15.19 -2.78
CA SER A 198 -18.91 15.88 -3.81
C SER A 198 -18.40 17.32 -4.00
N ALA A 199 -18.61 17.89 -5.19
CA ALA A 199 -18.20 19.29 -5.47
C ALA A 199 -18.78 20.30 -4.46
N GLU A 200 -20.03 20.11 -4.02
CA GLU A 200 -20.68 20.91 -2.97
C GLU A 200 -20.01 20.77 -1.60
N GLU A 201 -19.56 19.56 -1.24
CA GLU A 201 -18.86 19.31 0.03
C GLU A 201 -17.48 19.96 0.03
N ILE A 202 -16.78 19.88 -1.10
CA ILE A 202 -15.48 20.54 -1.31
C ILE A 202 -15.64 22.07 -1.20
N GLN A 203 -16.68 22.65 -1.81
CA GLN A 203 -16.95 24.09 -1.70
C GLN A 203 -17.28 24.51 -0.26
N ARG A 204 -18.07 23.71 0.46
CA ARG A 204 -18.38 23.97 1.87
C ARG A 204 -17.12 23.90 2.75
N ALA A 205 -16.25 22.92 2.50
CA ALA A 205 -14.97 22.78 3.20
C ALA A 205 -14.04 23.96 2.90
N ALA A 206 -13.96 24.39 1.64
CA ALA A 206 -13.18 25.56 1.24
C ALA A 206 -13.70 26.85 1.93
N ALA A 207 -15.02 27.04 2.00
CA ALA A 207 -15.62 28.18 2.68
C ALA A 207 -15.31 28.19 4.19
N ALA A 208 -15.33 27.02 4.84
CA ALA A 208 -14.95 26.88 6.24
C ALA A 208 -13.46 27.20 6.45
N ALA A 209 -12.58 26.68 5.59
CA ALA A 209 -11.14 26.89 5.67
C ALA A 209 -10.71 28.33 5.34
N ALA A 210 -11.49 29.08 4.56
CA ALA A 210 -11.12 30.42 4.11
C ALA A 210 -10.87 31.42 5.25
N THR A 211 -11.52 31.22 6.40
CA THR A 211 -11.39 32.11 7.57
C THR A 211 -10.06 31.92 8.30
N GLU A 212 -9.54 30.70 8.34
CA GLU A 212 -8.33 30.33 9.10
C GLU A 212 -7.10 30.16 8.21
N SER A 213 -7.30 29.75 6.95
CA SER A 213 -6.24 29.56 5.97
C SER A 213 -6.77 29.72 4.54
N PRO A 214 -6.73 30.95 4.00
CA PRO A 214 -7.15 31.22 2.62
C PRO A 214 -6.34 30.43 1.59
N ALA A 215 -5.08 30.11 1.88
CA ALA A 215 -4.25 29.27 1.01
C ALA A 215 -4.78 27.83 0.87
N ILE A 216 -5.34 27.26 1.95
CA ILE A 216 -5.94 25.92 1.91
C ILE A 216 -7.26 25.95 1.15
N ALA A 217 -8.06 27.00 1.35
CA ALA A 217 -9.30 27.19 0.60
C ALA A 217 -9.06 27.30 -0.92
N ASP A 218 -8.03 28.04 -1.33
CA ASP A 218 -7.65 28.17 -2.75
C ASP A 218 -7.23 26.82 -3.34
N LEU A 219 -6.45 26.03 -2.61
CA LEU A 219 -6.06 24.67 -3.00
C LEU A 219 -7.28 23.74 -3.14
N LEU A 220 -8.19 23.74 -2.18
CA LEU A 220 -9.42 22.93 -2.23
C LEU A 220 -10.27 23.28 -3.46
N LEU A 221 -10.38 24.57 -3.78
CA LEU A 221 -11.12 25.03 -4.95
C LEU A 221 -10.41 24.67 -6.26
N ALA A 222 -9.10 24.92 -6.36
CA ALA A 222 -8.30 24.65 -7.55
C ALA A 222 -8.31 23.18 -7.95
N TYR A 223 -8.11 22.26 -7.00
CA TYR A 223 -8.04 20.83 -7.28
C TYR A 223 -9.41 20.13 -7.22
N GLY A 224 -10.31 20.54 -6.33
CA GLY A 224 -11.57 19.83 -6.14
C GLY A 224 -12.73 20.30 -7.03
N THR A 225 -12.74 21.57 -7.45
CA THR A 225 -13.82 22.12 -8.31
C THR A 225 -13.33 22.86 -9.55
N GLY A 226 -12.04 23.21 -9.60
CA GLY A 226 -11.42 23.95 -10.69
C GLY A 226 -11.21 23.12 -11.95
N ARG A 227 -11.06 23.82 -13.09
CA ARG A 227 -10.66 23.18 -14.35
C ARG A 227 -9.20 22.74 -14.26
N THR A 228 -8.85 21.64 -14.94
CA THR A 228 -7.49 21.08 -14.96
C THR A 228 -6.41 22.10 -15.35
N ALA A 229 -6.75 23.10 -16.18
CA ALA A 229 -5.84 24.19 -16.54
C ALA A 229 -5.51 25.12 -15.37
N GLU A 230 -6.46 25.39 -14.47
CA GLU A 230 -6.25 26.24 -13.29
C GLU A 230 -5.52 25.49 -12.19
N ALA A 231 -5.84 24.21 -12.00
CA ALA A 231 -5.10 23.32 -11.11
C ALA A 231 -3.63 23.16 -11.54
N LEU A 232 -3.37 23.12 -12.86
CA LEU A 232 -2.00 23.08 -13.40
C LEU A 232 -1.23 24.38 -13.11
N ALA A 233 -1.85 25.54 -13.35
CA ALA A 233 -1.23 26.82 -13.06
C ALA A 233 -0.93 26.98 -11.55
N HIS A 234 -1.81 26.49 -10.68
CA HIS A 234 -1.58 26.45 -9.24
C HIS A 234 -0.45 25.48 -8.86
N TYR A 235 -0.37 24.31 -9.52
CA TYR A 235 0.70 23.33 -9.30
C TYR A 235 2.06 23.92 -9.69
N GLU A 236 2.18 24.48 -10.89
CA GLU A 236 3.42 25.08 -11.40
C GLU A 236 3.88 26.26 -10.55
N LYS A 237 2.96 27.09 -10.04
CA LYS A 237 3.28 28.23 -9.17
C LYS A 237 3.86 27.82 -7.80
N HIS A 238 3.57 26.61 -7.31
CA HIS A 238 4.03 26.10 -6.01
C HIS A 238 5.11 25.01 -6.12
N HIS A 239 5.46 24.56 -7.33
CA HIS A 239 6.51 23.56 -7.60
C HIS A 239 7.63 24.04 -8.53
N GLY A 240 7.55 25.26 -9.06
CA GLY A 240 8.65 25.96 -9.74
C GLY A 240 9.44 26.87 -8.81
#